data_AF-A0AB74LRP5-F1
#
_entry.id   AF-A0AB74LRP5-F1
#
_cell.length_a   1.000
_cell.length_b   1.000
_cell.length_c   1.000
_cell.angle_alpha   90.00
_cell.angle_beta   90.00
_cell.angle_gamma   90.00
#
_symmetry.space_group_name_H-M   'P 1'
#
loop_
_entity.id
_entity.type
_entity.pdbx_description
1 polymer ?
#
loop_
_entity_poly.entity_id
_entity_poly.type
_entity_poly.pdbx_seq_one_letter_code
_entity_poly.pdbx_strand_id
1 'polypeptide(L)'
;MNRSTVNKWEARGHLVMTVDGLVNVEASDDLLTKRPVAYRGGTAKGPVAAAPPSSAAGAKLASASPLPASPNLDPPAQSDATEVVIAALSTIVREIGACAARRAVEFGATLQMAFALDVATCLDASEIGERFLASIGAPLAALWSLVEVADSHHGGIVEADWPALAEAAGKPLDLTALEDWFSRLPNFDPPKDASHAKC
;
A
#
# COMPACT_ATOMS: atom_id res chain seq x y z
N MET A 1 -20.27 0.44 9.88
CA MET A 1 -19.35 0.07 8.78
C MET A 1 -19.57 1.08 7.65
N ASN A 2 -18.54 1.81 7.23
CA ASN A 2 -18.70 2.94 6.29
C ASN A 2 -18.67 2.45 4.83
N ARG A 3 -19.46 3.08 3.94
CA ARG A 3 -19.56 2.73 2.50
C ARG A 3 -18.21 2.84 1.79
N SER A 4 -17.36 3.78 2.22
CA SER A 4 -15.99 3.92 1.74
C SER A 4 -15.09 2.73 2.08
N THR A 5 -15.33 2.07 3.22
CA THR A 5 -14.61 0.84 3.61
C THR A 5 -15.05 -0.33 2.73
N VAL A 6 -16.34 -0.43 2.43
CA VAL A 6 -16.89 -1.48 1.56
C VAL A 6 -16.36 -1.34 0.13
N ASN A 7 -16.37 -0.13 -0.43
CA ASN A 7 -15.82 0.12 -1.77
C ASN A 7 -14.31 -0.15 -1.85
N LYS A 8 -13.55 0.14 -0.78
CA LYS A 8 -12.12 -0.21 -0.70
C LYS A 8 -11.88 -1.72 -0.66
N TRP A 9 -12.80 -2.50 -0.09
CA TRP A 9 -12.67 -3.95 -0.02
C TRP A 9 -13.12 -4.63 -1.31
N GLU A 10 -14.13 -4.08 -1.98
CA GLU A 10 -14.53 -4.45 -3.35
C GLU A 10 -13.40 -4.18 -4.35
N ALA A 11 -12.82 -2.97 -4.35
CA ALA A 11 -11.72 -2.60 -5.25
C ALA A 11 -10.44 -3.44 -5.08
N ARG A 12 -10.26 -4.05 -3.89
CA ARG A 12 -9.14 -4.96 -3.60
C ARG A 12 -9.46 -6.43 -3.87
N GLY A 13 -10.66 -6.73 -4.42
CA GLY A 13 -11.09 -8.09 -4.72
C GLY A 13 -11.31 -8.95 -3.47
N HIS A 14 -11.61 -8.33 -2.32
CA HIS A 14 -11.88 -9.03 -1.05
C HIS A 14 -13.37 -9.22 -0.78
N LEU A 15 -14.24 -8.55 -1.56
CA LEU A 15 -15.68 -8.69 -1.49
C LEU A 15 -16.25 -8.80 -2.91
N VAL A 16 -17.24 -9.68 -3.07
CA VAL A 16 -18.04 -9.77 -4.28
C VAL A 16 -19.40 -9.14 -4.00
N MET A 17 -19.81 -8.17 -4.81
CA MET A 17 -21.15 -7.58 -4.72
C MET A 17 -22.14 -8.30 -5.65
N THR A 18 -23.41 -8.38 -5.23
CA THR A 18 -24.52 -8.79 -6.09
C THR A 18 -24.93 -7.66 -7.02
N VAL A 19 -25.69 -7.98 -8.07
CA VAL A 19 -26.21 -6.99 -9.04
C VAL A 19 -27.09 -5.94 -8.37
N ASP A 20 -27.67 -6.26 -7.21
CA ASP A 20 -28.50 -5.36 -6.39
C ASP A 20 -27.69 -4.50 -5.39
N GLY A 21 -26.36 -4.54 -5.46
CA GLY A 21 -25.48 -3.73 -4.60
C GLY A 21 -25.39 -4.21 -3.14
N LEU A 22 -25.65 -5.49 -2.89
CA LEU A 22 -25.44 -6.15 -1.59
C LEU A 22 -24.17 -6.99 -1.60
N VAL A 23 -23.59 -7.24 -0.43
CA VAL A 23 -22.41 -8.12 -0.33
C VAL A 23 -22.84 -9.57 -0.49
N ASN A 24 -22.29 -10.27 -1.48
CA ASN A 24 -22.43 -11.71 -1.62
C ASN A 24 -21.48 -12.40 -0.63
N VAL A 25 -22.01 -12.76 0.54
CA VAL A 25 -21.24 -13.33 1.66
C VAL A 25 -20.58 -14.65 1.25
N GLU A 26 -21.29 -15.52 0.54
CA GLU A 26 -20.81 -16.85 0.15
C GLU A 26 -19.64 -16.74 -0.85
N ALA A 27 -19.76 -15.90 -1.88
CA ALA A 27 -18.68 -15.67 -2.84
C ALA A 27 -17.47 -14.93 -2.24
N SER A 28 -17.71 -14.07 -1.24
CA SER A 28 -16.64 -13.35 -0.55
C SER A 28 -15.86 -14.26 0.41
N ASP A 29 -16.55 -15.19 1.08
CA ASP A 29 -15.91 -16.18 1.97
C ASP A 29 -15.09 -17.22 1.19
N ASP A 30 -15.55 -17.55 -0.02
CA ASP A 30 -14.83 -18.38 -0.99
C ASP A 30 -13.49 -17.77 -1.44
N LEU A 31 -13.39 -16.43 -1.53
CA LEU A 31 -12.15 -15.71 -1.83
C LEU A 31 -11.19 -15.69 -0.65
N LEU A 32 -11.71 -15.71 0.58
CA LEU A 32 -10.90 -15.75 1.79
C LEU A 32 -10.31 -17.15 2.02
N THR A 33 -11.05 -18.21 1.68
CA THR A 33 -10.61 -19.60 1.78
C THR A 33 -9.61 -20.01 0.70
N LYS A 34 -9.57 -19.34 -0.46
CA LYS A 34 -8.66 -19.66 -1.60
C LYS A 34 -7.31 -18.92 -1.58
N ARG A 35 -6.93 -18.24 -0.48
CA ARG A 35 -5.62 -17.56 -0.38
C ARG A 35 -4.45 -18.57 -0.50
N PRO A 36 -3.36 -18.25 -1.23
CA PRO A 36 -2.17 -19.10 -1.28
C PRO A 36 -1.55 -19.26 0.10
N VAL A 37 -1.24 -20.51 0.48
CA VAL A 37 -0.61 -20.90 1.75
C VAL A 37 0.91 -20.62 1.74
N ALA A 38 1.29 -19.37 1.47
CA ALA A 38 2.68 -18.95 1.55
C ALA A 38 2.81 -17.71 2.43
N TYR A 39 2.94 -17.96 3.74
CA TYR A 39 3.33 -16.98 4.74
C TYR A 39 4.73 -17.34 5.26
N ARG A 40 5.66 -16.38 5.27
CA ARG A 40 7.01 -16.52 5.86
C ARG A 40 6.85 -16.69 7.38
N GLY A 41 7.00 -17.91 7.91
CA GLY A 41 7.14 -18.07 9.37
C GLY A 41 6.70 -19.39 10.03
N GLY A 42 6.30 -20.44 9.30
CA GLY A 42 6.06 -21.77 9.89
C GLY A 42 4.64 -22.30 9.68
N THR A 43 4.52 -23.63 9.72
CA THR A 43 3.33 -24.39 9.36
C THR A 43 2.21 -24.27 10.40
N ALA A 44 1.11 -23.60 10.05
CA ALA A 44 -0.17 -23.79 10.72
C ALA A 44 -0.91 -24.96 10.05
N LYS A 45 -1.39 -25.93 10.85
CA LYS A 45 -2.27 -26.99 10.37
C LYS A 45 -3.58 -26.36 9.88
N GLY A 46 -3.83 -26.42 8.58
CA GLY A 46 -5.14 -26.09 8.03
C GLY A 46 -6.23 -27.03 8.58
N PRO A 47 -7.49 -26.58 8.67
CA PRO A 47 -8.59 -27.44 9.09
C PRO A 47 -8.81 -28.57 8.08
N VAL A 48 -9.01 -29.77 8.61
CA VAL A 48 -9.30 -31.00 7.87
C VAL A 48 -10.70 -30.88 7.26
N ALA A 49 -10.80 -30.98 5.94
CA ALA A 49 -12.07 -31.06 5.23
C ALA A 49 -12.86 -32.30 5.69
N ALA A 50 -14.11 -32.11 6.11
CA ALA A 50 -15.08 -33.19 6.19
C ALA A 50 -15.75 -33.34 4.82
N ALA A 51 -15.67 -34.55 4.26
CA ALA A 51 -16.28 -34.94 2.99
C ALA A 51 -17.84 -34.91 3.03
N PRO A 52 -18.51 -34.81 1.88
CA PRO A 52 -19.91 -34.40 1.78
C PRO A 52 -20.89 -35.58 1.92
N PRO A 53 -22.17 -35.34 2.25
CA PRO A 53 -23.24 -36.25 1.90
C PRO A 53 -23.94 -35.84 0.61
N SER A 54 -23.89 -36.78 -0.33
CA SER A 54 -24.78 -36.94 -1.48
C SER A 54 -26.26 -36.84 -1.10
N SER A 55 -27.05 -36.08 -1.87
CA SER A 55 -28.38 -36.55 -2.26
C SER A 55 -28.81 -35.94 -3.60
N ALA A 56 -29.37 -36.80 -4.45
CA ALA A 56 -29.88 -36.50 -5.77
C ALA A 56 -31.40 -36.22 -5.71
N ALA A 57 -31.89 -35.23 -6.45
CA ALA A 57 -33.27 -35.16 -6.92
C ALA A 57 -33.36 -34.21 -8.13
N GLY A 58 -33.95 -34.68 -9.23
CA GLY A 58 -34.01 -33.99 -10.51
C GLY A 58 -35.31 -33.23 -10.81
N ALA A 59 -35.43 -32.85 -12.09
CA ALA A 59 -36.55 -32.21 -12.81
C ALA A 59 -36.69 -30.68 -12.63
N LYS A 60 -37.08 -29.85 -13.62
CA LYS A 60 -37.27 -29.90 -15.08
C LYS A 60 -37.69 -28.47 -15.52
N LEU A 61 -37.10 -27.95 -16.62
CA LEU A 61 -37.55 -26.88 -17.54
C LEU A 61 -38.14 -25.54 -17.00
N ALA A 62 -37.49 -24.42 -17.36
CA ALA A 62 -38.18 -23.22 -17.86
C ALA A 62 -37.25 -22.39 -18.76
N SER A 63 -37.69 -22.20 -20.01
CA SER A 63 -37.12 -21.33 -21.03
C SER A 63 -37.31 -19.84 -20.68
N ALA A 64 -36.25 -19.03 -20.81
CA ALA A 64 -36.35 -17.58 -20.88
C ALA A 64 -35.37 -17.02 -21.93
N SER A 65 -35.89 -16.07 -22.71
CA SER A 65 -35.40 -15.45 -23.95
C SER A 65 -33.99 -14.81 -23.91
N PRO A 66 -33.39 -14.51 -25.08
CA PRO A 66 -32.05 -13.91 -25.17
C PRO A 66 -32.09 -12.46 -24.68
N LEU A 67 -31.23 -12.09 -23.73
CA LEU A 67 -30.98 -10.70 -23.38
C LEU A 67 -30.26 -9.98 -24.55
N PRO A 68 -30.56 -8.70 -24.79
CA PRO A 68 -29.88 -7.89 -25.79
C PRO A 68 -28.41 -7.69 -25.43
N ALA A 69 -27.56 -7.66 -26.46
CA ALA A 69 -26.13 -7.45 -26.36
C ALA A 69 -25.79 -6.26 -25.46
N SER A 70 -25.07 -6.52 -24.36
CA SER A 70 -24.41 -5.47 -23.58
C SER A 70 -23.46 -4.70 -24.49
N PRO A 71 -23.41 -3.36 -24.41
CA PRO A 71 -22.39 -2.60 -25.10
C PRO A 71 -21.03 -3.06 -24.54
N ASN A 72 -20.08 -3.32 -25.45
CA ASN A 72 -18.68 -3.52 -25.11
C ASN A 72 -18.25 -2.42 -24.15
N LEU A 73 -18.16 -2.75 -22.87
CA LEU A 73 -17.24 -2.06 -21.98
C LEU A 73 -15.89 -2.60 -22.43
N ASP A 74 -15.13 -1.75 -23.13
CA ASP A 74 -13.71 -1.99 -23.35
C ASP A 74 -13.13 -2.45 -22.01
N PRO A 75 -12.34 -3.55 -21.97
CA PRO A 75 -11.70 -3.96 -20.73
C PRO A 75 -10.94 -2.76 -20.17
N PRO A 76 -11.04 -2.48 -18.86
CA PRO A 76 -10.33 -1.35 -18.27
C PRO A 76 -8.87 -1.47 -18.71
N ALA A 77 -8.33 -0.36 -19.25
CA ALA A 77 -6.97 -0.29 -19.74
C ALA A 77 -6.07 -1.04 -18.75
N GLN A 78 -5.45 -2.12 -19.22
CA GLN A 78 -4.45 -2.84 -18.45
C GLN A 78 -3.37 -1.81 -18.15
N SER A 79 -3.41 -1.24 -16.93
CA SER A 79 -2.33 -0.38 -16.44
C SER A 79 -1.04 -1.16 -16.67
N ASP A 80 -0.08 -0.49 -17.32
CA ASP A 80 1.23 -1.07 -17.51
C ASP A 80 1.71 -1.55 -16.13
N ALA A 81 2.16 -2.80 -16.03
CA ALA A 81 2.65 -3.34 -14.75
C ALA A 81 3.67 -2.41 -14.10
N THR A 82 4.41 -1.65 -14.92
CA THR A 82 5.31 -0.58 -14.53
C THR A 82 4.61 0.57 -13.80
N GLU A 83 3.49 1.07 -14.31
CA GLU A 83 2.71 2.13 -13.67
C GLU A 83 2.16 1.68 -12.31
N VAL A 84 1.70 0.43 -12.21
CA VAL A 84 1.25 -0.16 -10.95
C VAL A 84 2.39 -0.20 -9.92
N VAL A 85 3.59 -0.57 -10.35
CA VAL A 85 4.78 -0.59 -9.49
C VAL A 85 5.16 0.82 -9.04
N ILE A 86 5.19 1.80 -9.94
CA ILE A 86 5.50 3.20 -9.62
C ILE A 86 4.46 3.77 -8.64
N ALA A 87 3.17 3.49 -8.85
CA ALA A 87 2.10 3.89 -7.95
C ALA A 87 2.25 3.25 -6.56
N ALA A 88 2.64 1.96 -6.49
CA ALA A 88 2.87 1.27 -5.23
C ALA A 88 4.08 1.85 -4.47
N LEU A 89 5.20 2.07 -5.15
CA LEU A 89 6.42 2.63 -4.54
C LEU A 89 6.21 4.07 -4.07
N SER A 90 5.58 4.92 -4.88
CA SER A 90 5.25 6.29 -4.47
C SER A 90 4.31 6.34 -3.26
N THR A 91 3.38 5.38 -3.15
CA THR A 91 2.53 5.24 -1.95
C THR A 91 3.37 4.90 -0.70
N ILE A 92 4.38 4.05 -0.83
CA ILE A 92 5.28 3.71 0.28
C ILE A 92 6.08 4.96 0.69
N VAL A 93 6.71 5.64 -0.27
CA VAL A 93 7.51 6.85 -0.03
C VAL A 93 6.68 7.92 0.68
N ARG A 94 5.44 8.13 0.22
CA ARG A 94 4.50 9.09 0.80
C ARG A 94 4.21 8.87 2.29
N GLU A 95 4.15 7.62 2.75
CA GLU A 95 3.61 7.26 4.07
C GLU A 95 4.69 6.86 5.09
N ILE A 96 5.85 6.43 4.60
CA ILE A 96 6.82 5.71 5.44
C ILE A 96 7.48 6.61 6.49
N GLY A 97 7.72 7.89 6.17
CA GLY A 97 8.30 8.86 7.10
C GLY A 97 7.42 9.06 8.34
N ALA A 98 6.15 9.43 8.13
CA ALA A 98 5.18 9.60 9.23
C ALA A 98 5.02 8.34 10.08
N CYS A 99 5.11 7.15 9.45
CA CYS A 99 5.13 5.88 10.17
C CYS A 99 6.37 5.74 11.05
N ALA A 100 7.55 6.04 10.53
CA ALA A 100 8.82 5.98 11.25
C ALA A 100 8.85 6.96 12.44
N ALA A 101 8.42 8.20 12.24
CA ALA A 101 8.32 9.22 13.29
C ALA A 101 7.44 8.74 14.46
N ARG A 102 6.25 8.20 14.14
CA ARG A 102 5.34 7.65 15.15
C ARG A 102 5.97 6.50 15.92
N ARG A 103 6.60 5.55 15.24
CA ARG A 103 7.28 4.42 15.90
C ARG A 103 8.44 4.90 16.80
N ALA A 104 9.18 5.91 16.37
CA ALA A 104 10.27 6.47 17.14
C ALA A 104 9.77 7.02 18.49
N VAL A 105 8.71 7.83 18.48
CA VAL A 105 8.11 8.37 19.71
C VAL A 105 7.53 7.26 20.59
N GLU A 106 6.84 6.26 20.01
CA GLU A 106 6.35 5.09 20.75
C GLU A 106 7.45 4.32 21.47
N PHE A 107 8.67 4.32 20.93
CA PHE A 107 9.85 3.71 21.54
C PHE A 107 10.65 4.65 22.44
N GLY A 108 10.12 5.85 22.74
CA GLY A 108 10.71 6.80 23.67
C GLY A 108 11.80 7.69 23.06
N ALA A 109 11.89 7.76 21.72
CA ALA A 109 12.79 8.70 21.06
C ALA A 109 12.32 10.16 21.25
N THR A 110 13.26 11.10 21.12
CA THR A 110 12.94 12.53 21.16
C THR A 110 12.22 12.98 19.89
N LEU A 111 11.50 14.10 19.95
CA LEU A 111 10.88 14.72 18.77
C LEU A 111 11.91 15.05 17.68
N GLN A 112 13.12 15.45 18.06
CA GLN A 112 14.24 15.65 17.14
C GLN A 112 14.58 14.36 16.37
N MET A 113 14.71 13.24 17.08
CA MET A 113 15.00 11.95 16.44
C MET A 113 13.84 11.47 15.57
N ALA A 114 12.59 11.66 16.02
CA ALA A 114 11.41 11.33 15.22
C ALA A 114 11.34 12.17 13.93
N PHE A 115 11.66 13.46 14.00
CA PHE A 115 11.74 14.36 12.84
C PHE A 115 12.84 13.93 11.88
N ALA A 116 14.04 13.62 12.37
CA ALA A 116 15.11 13.12 11.53
C ALA A 116 14.73 11.80 10.84
N LEU A 117 14.05 10.90 11.55
CA LEU A 117 13.60 9.62 10.98
C LEU A 117 12.46 9.77 9.97
N ASP A 118 11.57 10.75 10.13
CA ASP A 118 10.54 11.07 9.13
C ASP A 118 11.19 11.37 7.77
N VAL A 119 12.10 12.35 7.78
CA VAL A 119 12.80 12.81 6.57
C VAL A 119 13.71 11.73 6.01
N ALA A 120 14.58 11.14 6.83
CA ALA A 120 15.54 10.13 6.39
C ALA A 120 14.86 8.91 5.77
N THR A 121 13.80 8.39 6.41
CA THR A 121 13.13 7.19 5.91
C THR A 121 12.39 7.45 4.61
N CYS A 122 11.82 8.64 4.44
CA CYS A 122 11.18 9.05 3.18
C CYS A 122 12.22 9.08 2.03
N LEU A 123 13.36 9.72 2.25
CA LEU A 123 14.43 9.83 1.25
C LEU A 123 15.06 8.48 0.92
N ASP A 124 15.40 7.68 1.93
CA ASP A 124 15.98 6.34 1.74
C ASP A 124 15.01 5.42 0.98
N ALA A 125 13.71 5.48 1.28
CA ALA A 125 12.70 4.71 0.56
C ALA A 125 12.57 5.15 -0.91
N SER A 126 12.69 6.45 -1.19
CA SER A 126 12.72 6.96 -2.57
C SER A 126 13.91 6.38 -3.32
N GLU A 127 15.11 6.47 -2.75
CA GLU A 127 16.33 5.97 -3.40
C GLU A 127 16.28 4.46 -3.63
N ILE A 128 15.84 3.69 -2.63
CA ILE A 128 15.67 2.23 -2.75
C ILE A 128 14.67 1.90 -3.86
N GLY A 129 13.54 2.61 -3.91
CA GLY A 129 12.51 2.42 -4.92
C GLY A 129 13.01 2.76 -6.33
N GLU A 130 13.80 3.83 -6.48
CA GLU A 130 14.40 4.22 -7.75
C GLU A 130 15.44 3.21 -8.23
N ARG A 131 16.28 2.67 -7.33
CA ARG A 131 17.19 1.57 -7.64
C ARG A 131 16.44 0.32 -8.08
N PHE A 132 15.33 0.00 -7.43
CA PHE A 132 14.49 -1.11 -7.84
C PHE A 132 13.89 -0.90 -9.23
N LEU A 133 13.34 0.29 -9.52
CA LEU A 133 12.79 0.66 -10.83
C LEU A 133 13.85 0.56 -11.93
N ALA A 134 15.06 1.05 -11.69
CA ALA A 134 16.18 0.88 -12.61
C ALA A 134 16.52 -0.61 -12.85
N SER A 135 16.49 -1.43 -11.80
CA SER A 135 16.80 -2.87 -11.90
C SER A 135 15.82 -3.67 -12.76
N ILE A 136 14.57 -3.20 -12.88
CA ILE A 136 13.54 -3.82 -13.72
C ILE A 136 13.42 -3.17 -15.11
N GLY A 137 14.35 -2.28 -15.47
CA GLY A 137 14.35 -1.60 -16.78
C GLY A 137 13.33 -0.47 -16.91
N ALA A 138 12.84 0.07 -15.79
CA ALA A 138 11.85 1.14 -15.75
C ALA A 138 12.31 2.36 -14.94
N PRO A 139 13.52 2.92 -15.20
CA PRO A 139 13.99 4.08 -14.46
C PRO A 139 13.04 5.27 -14.64
N LEU A 140 12.87 6.08 -13.59
CA LEU A 140 12.19 7.36 -13.70
C LEU A 140 12.97 8.31 -14.63
N ALA A 141 12.27 9.30 -15.19
CA ALA A 141 12.92 10.36 -15.95
C ALA A 141 13.95 11.08 -15.06
N ALA A 142 15.06 11.53 -15.64
CA ALA A 142 16.20 12.10 -14.91
C ALA A 142 15.90 13.32 -14.01
N LEU A 143 14.71 13.91 -14.14
CA LEU A 143 14.23 15.05 -13.36
C LEU A 143 13.16 14.68 -12.33
N TRP A 144 12.89 13.39 -12.15
CA TRP A 144 11.82 12.89 -11.28
C TRP A 144 12.37 11.85 -10.31
N SER A 145 12.25 12.13 -9.03
CA SER A 145 12.42 11.19 -7.91
C SER A 145 11.07 10.57 -7.53
N LEU A 146 11.08 9.45 -6.80
CA LEU A 146 9.84 8.89 -6.26
C LEU A 146 9.17 9.83 -5.24
N VAL A 147 9.92 10.70 -4.56
CA VAL A 147 9.35 11.78 -3.73
C VAL A 147 8.53 12.74 -4.58
N GLU A 148 9.05 13.20 -5.72
CA GLU A 148 8.34 14.13 -6.62
C GLU A 148 7.14 13.47 -7.31
N VAL A 149 7.25 12.18 -7.66
CA VAL A 149 6.09 11.39 -8.13
C VAL A 149 5.04 11.33 -7.02
N ALA A 150 5.46 11.07 -5.78
CA ALA A 150 4.53 10.96 -4.68
C ALA A 150 3.81 12.27 -4.37
N ASP A 151 4.56 13.38 -4.37
CA ASP A 151 4.05 14.74 -4.17
C ASP A 151 3.01 15.11 -5.25
N SER A 152 3.35 14.89 -6.52
CA SER A 152 2.49 15.25 -7.65
C SER A 152 1.26 14.35 -7.82
N HIS A 153 1.39 13.03 -7.65
CA HIS A 153 0.30 12.08 -7.93
C HIS A 153 -0.67 11.90 -6.76
N HIS A 154 -0.21 12.11 -5.53
CA HIS A 154 -1.03 11.89 -4.32
C HIS A 154 -1.37 13.19 -3.59
N GLY A 155 -1.00 14.35 -4.14
CA GLY A 155 -1.27 15.66 -3.54
C GLY A 155 -0.43 15.94 -2.30
N GLY A 156 0.79 15.40 -2.25
CA GLY A 156 1.74 15.63 -1.17
C GLY A 156 2.28 14.37 -0.49
N ILE A 157 3.43 14.54 0.17
CA ILE A 157 3.94 13.61 1.19
C ILE A 157 3.05 13.70 2.44
N VAL A 158 2.79 12.57 3.10
CA VAL A 158 2.02 12.59 4.35
C VAL A 158 2.90 13.10 5.46
N GLU A 159 2.51 14.24 6.02
CA GLU A 159 3.14 14.78 7.23
C GLU A 159 2.74 13.96 8.45
N ALA A 160 3.70 13.76 9.37
CA ALA A 160 3.40 13.19 10.68
C ALA A 160 2.45 14.11 11.48
N ASP A 161 1.61 13.51 12.32
CA ASP A 161 0.77 14.26 13.28
C ASP A 161 1.65 14.79 14.43
N TRP A 162 2.45 15.81 14.14
CA TRP A 162 3.39 16.41 15.07
C TRP A 162 2.76 16.87 16.39
N PRO A 163 1.54 17.45 16.42
CA PRO A 163 0.84 17.73 17.66
C PRO A 163 0.61 16.48 18.52
N ALA A 164 0.09 15.40 17.95
CA ALA A 164 -0.12 14.16 18.69
C ALA A 164 1.20 13.52 19.15
N LEU A 165 2.25 13.59 18.32
CA LEU A 165 3.58 13.10 18.68
C LEU A 165 4.21 13.90 19.83
N ALA A 166 4.02 15.22 19.85
CA ALA A 166 4.51 16.08 20.94
C ALA A 166 3.78 15.81 22.26
N GLU A 167 2.46 15.64 22.20
CA GLU A 167 1.64 15.22 23.34
C GLU A 167 2.12 13.86 23.88
N ALA A 168 2.29 12.86 23.01
CA ALA A 168 2.78 11.53 23.39
C ALA A 168 4.20 11.56 23.99
N ALA A 169 5.06 12.47 23.52
CA ALA A 169 6.40 12.68 24.07
C ALA A 169 6.41 13.51 25.36
N GLY A 170 5.29 14.11 25.77
CA GLY A 170 5.20 15.03 26.91
C GLY A 170 6.06 16.28 26.73
N LYS A 171 6.19 16.77 25.49
CA LYS A 171 7.03 17.94 25.15
C LYS A 171 6.20 18.99 24.40
N PRO A 172 6.51 20.29 24.53
CA PRO A 172 5.93 21.30 23.65
C PRO A 172 6.37 21.06 22.20
N LEU A 173 5.47 21.31 21.25
CA LEU A 173 5.80 21.29 19.83
C LEU A 173 6.37 22.64 19.41
N ASP A 174 7.55 22.62 18.80
CA ASP A 174 8.16 23.76 18.11
C ASP A 174 8.76 23.26 16.79
N LEU A 175 7.98 23.37 15.71
CA LEU A 175 8.38 22.88 14.39
C LEU A 175 9.57 23.67 13.83
N THR A 176 9.60 24.98 14.02
CA THR A 176 10.71 25.82 13.58
C THR A 176 12.02 25.42 14.27
N ALA A 177 12.00 25.17 15.58
CA ALA A 177 13.19 24.70 16.28
C ALA A 177 13.65 23.31 15.82
N LEU A 178 12.72 22.42 15.43
CA LEU A 178 13.03 21.11 14.87
C LEU A 178 13.69 21.24 13.48
N GLU A 179 13.12 22.07 12.61
CA GLU A 179 13.67 22.37 11.28
C GLU A 179 15.06 23.02 11.37
N ASP A 180 15.23 24.01 12.25
CA ASP A 180 16.50 24.68 12.51
C ASP A 180 17.56 23.73 13.07
N TRP A 181 17.16 22.80 13.95
CA TRP A 181 18.04 21.75 14.44
C TRP A 181 18.44 20.78 13.33
N PHE A 182 17.47 20.30 12.54
CA PHE A 182 17.69 19.34 11.47
C PHE A 182 18.62 19.91 10.38
N SER A 183 18.40 21.18 9.98
CA SER A 183 19.20 21.88 8.97
C SER A 183 20.67 22.09 9.37
N ARG A 184 21.01 21.93 10.65
CA ARG A 184 22.38 22.00 11.17
C ARG A 184 23.08 20.65 11.27
N LEU A 185 22.35 19.54 11.05
CA LEU A 185 22.98 18.24 11.00
C LEU A 185 23.95 18.17 9.80
N PRO A 186 25.06 17.42 9.91
CA PRO A 186 25.88 17.12 8.74
C PRO A 186 25.00 16.56 7.64
N ASN A 187 25.25 16.96 6.38
CA ASN A 187 24.46 16.49 5.24
C ASN A 187 24.18 15.00 5.37
N PHE A 188 22.89 14.66 5.37
CA PHE A 188 22.41 13.30 5.23
C PHE A 188 22.66 12.88 3.78
N ASP A 189 23.92 12.60 3.44
CA ASP A 189 24.25 11.89 2.21
C ASP A 189 23.87 10.41 2.48
N PRO A 190 22.88 9.84 1.78
CA PRO A 190 22.67 8.41 1.87
C PRO A 190 23.96 7.69 1.43
N PRO A 191 24.29 6.52 2.02
CA PRO A 191 25.52 5.81 1.70
C PRO A 191 25.64 5.57 0.19
N LYS A 192 26.69 6.12 -0.45
CA LYS A 192 26.95 5.99 -1.91
C LYS A 192 27.38 4.57 -2.34
N ASP A 193 27.14 3.56 -1.51
CA ASP A 193 27.56 2.18 -1.72
C ASP A 193 26.55 1.43 -2.59
N ALA A 194 26.50 1.81 -3.87
CA ALA A 194 26.34 0.92 -5.00
C ALA A 194 26.67 1.68 -6.30
N SER A 195 27.84 2.33 -6.33
CA SER A 195 28.52 2.56 -7.59
C SER A 195 28.79 1.19 -8.21
N HIS A 196 27.88 0.73 -9.07
CA HIS A 196 28.13 -0.43 -9.89
C HIS A 196 29.30 -0.08 -10.81
N ALA A 197 30.45 -0.64 -10.43
CA ALA A 197 31.49 -1.01 -11.34
C ALA A 197 30.84 -1.53 -12.64
N LYS A 198 31.15 -0.85 -13.74
CA LYS A 198 30.91 -1.35 -15.07
C LYS A 198 31.49 -2.76 -15.16
N CYS A 199 30.63 -3.74 -15.39
CA CYS A 199 30.99 -5.03 -15.98
C CYS A 199 30.22 -5.14 -17.29
#